data_AF-A0A938IFT6-F1
#
_entry.id   AF-A0A938IFT6-F1
#
_cell.length_a   1.000
_cell.length_b   1.000
_cell.length_c   1.000
_cell.angle_alpha   90.00
_cell.angle_beta   90.00
_cell.angle_gamma   90.00
#
_symmetry.space_group_name_H-M   'P 1'
#
loop_
_entity.id
_entity.type
_entity.pdbx_description
1 polymer ?
#
loop_
_entity_poly.entity_id
_entity_poly.type
_entity_poly.pdbx_seq_one_letter_code
_entity_poly.pdbx_strand_id
1 'polypeptide(L)'
;MSPVRSDVLPRALYERWVREHHAAVWRAALRIVRDRALADDIVARVYLRVLEQPPRLEPAASPERLLCWLACKEALTELRARRRRDAR
;
A
#
# COMPACT_ATOMS: atom_id res chain seq x y z
N MET A 1 -22.94 18.33 -14.71
CA MET A 1 -21.77 17.71 -15.35
C MET A 1 -20.70 17.55 -14.27
N SER A 2 -20.58 16.36 -13.68
CA SER A 2 -19.60 16.13 -12.61
C SER A 2 -18.21 16.01 -13.24
N PRO A 3 -17.16 16.70 -12.74
CA PRO A 3 -15.85 16.63 -13.35
C PRO A 3 -15.32 15.20 -13.25
N VAL A 4 -15.02 14.60 -14.40
CA VAL A 4 -14.32 13.31 -14.47
C VAL A 4 -13.02 13.46 -13.69
N ARG A 5 -12.85 12.71 -12.59
CA ARG A 5 -11.63 12.72 -11.78
C ARG A 5 -10.44 12.36 -12.69
N SER A 6 -9.66 13.36 -13.09
CA SER A 6 -8.40 13.21 -13.83
C SER A 6 -7.30 12.58 -12.98
N ASP A 7 -7.57 12.31 -11.71
CA ASP A 7 -6.61 11.79 -10.74
C ASP A 7 -6.65 10.25 -10.62
N VAL A 8 -7.24 9.50 -11.56
CA VAL A 8 -7.28 8.03 -11.50
C VAL A 8 -6.01 7.42 -12.11
N LEU A 9 -5.32 6.54 -11.37
CA LEU A 9 -4.16 5.81 -11.88
C LEU A 9 -4.61 4.94 -13.07
N PRO A 10 -3.99 5.05 -14.27
CA PRO A 10 -4.38 4.22 -15.40
C PRO A 10 -4.32 2.73 -15.05
N ARG A 11 -5.35 1.96 -15.43
CA ARG A 11 -5.47 0.53 -15.10
C ARG A 11 -4.20 -0.26 -15.41
N ALA A 12 -3.64 -0.07 -16.61
CA ALA A 12 -2.42 -0.75 -17.03
C ALA A 12 -1.19 -0.38 -16.17
N LEU A 13 -1.11 0.86 -15.70
CA LEU A 13 -0.04 1.31 -14.79
C LEU A 13 -0.20 0.68 -13.41
N TYR A 14 -1.43 0.67 -12.88
CA TYR A 14 -1.75 0.02 -11.61
C TYR A 14 -1.38 -1.47 -11.62
N GLU A 15 -1.86 -2.20 -12.63
CA GLU A 15 -1.58 -3.64 -12.74
C GLU A 15 -0.09 -3.92 -12.91
N ARG A 16 0.64 -3.03 -13.59
CA ARG A 16 2.10 -3.12 -13.68
C ARG A 16 2.75 -2.98 -12.31
N TRP A 17 2.37 -1.96 -11.53
CA TRP A 17 2.89 -1.78 -10.17
C TRP A 17 2.55 -2.96 -9.24
N VAL A 18 1.36 -3.56 -9.38
CA VAL A 18 1.02 -4.78 -8.65
C VAL A 18 1.98 -5.89 -9.05
N ARG A 19 2.08 -6.24 -10.34
CA ARG A 19 2.93 -7.35 -10.79
C ARG A 19 4.41 -7.16 -10.43
N GLU A 20 4.95 -5.96 -10.61
CA GLU A 20 6.39 -5.68 -10.43
C GLU A 20 6.78 -5.55 -8.96
N HIS A 21 5.93 -4.97 -8.11
CA HIS A 21 6.32 -4.57 -6.77
C HIS A 21 5.65 -5.37 -5.65
N HIS A 22 4.64 -6.20 -5.93
CA HIS A 22 3.90 -6.94 -4.89
C HIS A 22 4.83 -7.69 -3.93
N ALA A 23 5.83 -8.40 -4.44
CA ALA A 23 6.78 -9.15 -3.61
C ALA A 23 7.63 -8.24 -2.70
N ALA A 24 7.97 -7.01 -3.12
CA ALA A 24 8.70 -6.06 -2.29
C ALA A 24 7.80 -5.48 -1.19
N VAL A 25 6.57 -5.08 -1.55
CA VAL A 25 5.56 -4.55 -0.62
C VAL A 25 5.20 -5.59 0.44
N TRP A 26 4.97 -6.83 0.04
CA TRP A 26 4.65 -7.94 0.95
C TRP A 26 5.81 -8.23 1.90
N ARG A 27 7.06 -8.29 1.40
CA ARG A 27 8.24 -8.47 2.26
C ARG A 27 8.43 -7.31 3.24
N ALA A 28 8.16 -6.08 2.82
CA ALA A 28 8.23 -4.91 3.70
C ALA A 28 7.21 -5.01 4.85
N ALA A 29 5.96 -5.36 4.54
CA ALA A 29 4.91 -5.59 5.54
C ALA A 29 5.30 -6.74 6.50
N LEU A 30 5.67 -7.91 5.95
CA LEU A 30 6.01 -9.10 6.74
C LEU A 30 7.14 -8.85 7.74
N ARG A 31 8.17 -8.07 7.36
CA ARG A 31 9.30 -7.75 8.26
C ARG A 31 8.85 -7.00 9.51
N ILE A 32 7.73 -6.29 9.46
CA ILE A 32 7.18 -5.52 10.57
C ILE A 32 6.18 -6.37 11.36
N VAL A 33 5.17 -6.93 10.69
CA VAL A 33 4.09 -7.65 11.39
C VAL A 33 4.44 -9.07 11.81
N ARG A 34 5.41 -9.72 11.15
CA ARG A 34 5.83 -11.12 11.39
C ARG A 34 4.69 -12.13 11.36
N ASP A 35 3.61 -11.80 10.65
CA ASP A 35 2.42 -12.60 10.44
C ASP A 35 2.06 -12.51 8.94
N ARG A 36 1.89 -13.67 8.30
CA ARG A 36 1.68 -13.77 6.85
C ARG A 36 0.28 -13.30 6.45
N ALA A 37 -0.75 -13.68 7.20
CA ALA A 37 -2.12 -13.27 6.91
C ALA A 37 -2.27 -11.75 7.04
N LEU A 38 -1.67 -11.18 8.09
CA LEU A 38 -1.61 -9.73 8.24
C LEU A 38 -0.82 -9.04 7.12
N ALA A 39 0.27 -9.63 6.66
CA ALA A 39 1.03 -9.07 5.54
C ALA A 39 0.18 -9.02 4.26
N ASP A 40 -0.60 -10.06 3.98
CA ASP A 40 -1.54 -10.10 2.87
C ASP A 40 -2.60 -8.98 2.99
N ASP A 41 -3.21 -8.82 4.17
CA ASP A 41 -4.18 -7.74 4.43
C ASP A 41 -3.58 -6.34 4.27
N ILE A 42 -2.33 -6.15 4.72
CA ILE A 42 -1.63 -4.87 4.58
C ILE A 42 -1.36 -4.57 3.10
N VAL A 43 -0.91 -5.56 2.33
CA VAL A 43 -0.67 -5.38 0.89
C VAL A 43 -1.96 -5.00 0.17
N ALA A 44 -3.08 -5.67 0.48
CA ALA A 44 -4.38 -5.31 -0.08
C ALA A 44 -4.76 -3.86 0.26
N ARG A 45 -4.60 -3.43 1.52
CA ARG A 45 -4.86 -2.04 1.94
C ARG A 45 -3.97 -1.03 1.20
N VAL A 46 -2.69 -1.32 1.00
CA VAL A 46 -1.77 -0.44 0.26
C VAL A 46 -2.26 -0.23 -1.17
N TYR A 47 -2.62 -1.31 -1.87
CA TYR A 47 -3.05 -1.22 -3.26
C TYR A 47 -4.47 -0.65 -3.41
N LEU A 48 -5.38 -0.85 -2.45
CA LEU A 48 -6.66 -0.15 -2.38
C LEU A 48 -6.45 1.35 -2.18
N ARG A 49 -5.58 1.74 -1.25
CA ARG A 49 -5.23 3.15 -1.02
C ARG A 49 -4.69 3.82 -2.27
N VAL A 50 -3.85 3.14 -3.05
CA VAL A 50 -3.32 3.65 -4.32
C VAL A 50 -4.41 3.81 -5.39
N LEU A 51 -5.46 2.97 -5.40
CA LEU A 51 -6.61 3.14 -6.29
C LEU A 51 -7.50 4.30 -5.87
N GLU A 52 -7.76 4.43 -4.57
CA GLU A 52 -8.65 5.45 -4.01
C GLU A 52 -8.01 6.85 -4.01
N GLN A 53 -6.70 6.91 -3.78
CA GLN A 53 -5.91 8.13 -3.70
C GLN A 53 -4.62 7.96 -4.51
N PRO A 54 -4.71 8.01 -5.86
CA PRO A 54 -3.55 7.83 -6.71
C PRO A 54 -2.45 8.84 -6.40
N PRO A 55 -1.22 8.37 -6.14
CA PRO A 55 -0.12 9.25 -5.82
C PRO A 55 0.28 10.04 -7.07
N ARG A 56 0.54 11.33 -6.88
CA ARG A 56 1.27 12.13 -7.88
C ARG A 56 2.75 11.78 -7.76
N LEU A 57 3.20 10.84 -8.57
CA LEU A 57 4.62 10.51 -8.70
C LEU A 57 5.24 11.43 -9.75
N GLU A 58 6.28 12.14 -9.36
CA GLU A 58 7.19 12.76 -10.31
C GLU A 58 7.84 11.68 -11.19
N PRO A 59 8.20 11.95 -12.45
CA PRO A 59 8.78 10.96 -13.36
C PRO A 59 10.04 10.27 -12.81
N ALA A 60 10.79 10.94 -11.92
CA ALA A 60 11.99 10.41 -11.28
C ALA A 60 11.73 9.62 -9.96
N ALA A 61 10.49 9.60 -9.48
CA ALA A 61 10.14 8.93 -8.22
C ALA A 61 9.96 7.42 -8.45
N SER A 62 10.53 6.60 -7.54
CA SER A 62 10.41 5.14 -7.58
C SER A 62 9.04 4.69 -7.01
N PRO A 63 8.18 4.04 -7.81
CA PRO A 63 6.92 3.49 -7.31
C PRO A 63 7.14 2.44 -6.22
N GLU A 64 8.15 1.59 -6.37
CA GLU A 64 8.51 0.59 -5.35
C GLU A 64 8.78 1.23 -3.99
N ARG A 65 9.61 2.28 -3.94
CA ARG A 65 9.92 2.98 -2.68
C ARG A 65 8.68 3.56 -2.03
N LEU A 66 7.79 4.16 -2.81
CA LEU A 66 6.52 4.68 -2.31
C LEU A 66 5.66 3.55 -1.72
N LEU A 67 5.46 2.46 -2.47
CA LEU A 67 4.61 1.34 -2.07
C LEU A 67 5.16 0.64 -0.81
N CYS A 68 6.47 0.43 -0.73
CA CYS A 68 7.12 -0.11 0.46
C CYS A 68 7.00 0.82 1.66
N TRP A 69 7.11 2.14 1.47
CA TRP A 69 6.87 3.12 2.54
C TRP A 69 5.42 3.07 3.04
N LEU A 70 4.44 2.97 2.12
CA LEU A 70 3.03 2.80 2.48
C LEU A 70 2.81 1.51 3.28
N ALA A 71 3.38 0.39 2.83
CA ALA A 71 3.31 -0.88 3.55
C ALA A 71 3.86 -0.77 4.98
N CYS A 72 5.01 -0.12 5.15
CA CYS A 72 5.57 0.12 6.48
C CYS A 72 4.64 0.97 7.36
N LYS A 73 4.03 2.02 6.80
CA LYS A 73 3.07 2.86 7.53
C LYS A 73 1.85 2.08 7.98
N GLU A 74 1.22 1.34 7.07
CA GLU A 74 0.02 0.54 7.36
C GLU A 74 0.33 -0.58 8.36
N ALA A 75 1.48 -1.25 8.23
CA ALA A 75 1.94 -2.27 9.17
C ALA A 75 2.12 -1.71 10.60
N LEU A 76 2.78 -0.56 10.75
CA LEU A 76 2.95 0.08 12.06
C LEU A 76 1.61 0.52 12.65
N THR A 77 0.70 1.02 11.83
CA THR A 77 -0.66 1.38 12.26
C THR A 77 -1.43 0.16 12.77
N GLU A 78 -1.36 -0.97 12.07
CA GLU A 78 -1.98 -2.23 12.47
C GLU A 78 -1.45 -2.71 13.83
N LEU A 79 -0.13 -2.73 14.03
CA LEU A 79 0.47 -3.13 15.30
C LEU A 79 0.03 -2.23 16.46
N ARG A 80 -0.06 -0.92 16.23
CA ARG A 80 -0.56 0.03 17.25
C ARG A 80 -2.04 -0.22 17.57
N ALA A 81 -2.85 -0.53 16.55
CA ALA A 81 -4.27 -0.82 16.74
C ALA A 81 -4.48 -2.12 17.52
N ARG A 82 -3.71 -3.17 17.22
CA ARG A 82 -3.72 -4.44 17.96
C ARG A 82 -3.38 -4.26 19.43
N ARG A 83 -2.25 -3.58 19.73
CA ARG A 83 -1.86 -3.27 21.11
C ARG A 83 -2.95 -2.54 21.91
N ARG A 84 -3.70 -1.64 21.26
CA ARG A 84 -4.83 -0.95 21.92
C ARG A 84 -6.04 -1.86 22.17
N ARG A 85 -6.27 -2.85 21.30
CA ARG A 85 -7.33 -3.85 21.50
C ARG A 85 -6.98 -4.82 22.61
N ASP A 86 -5.71 -5.23 22.70
CA ASP A 86 -5.22 -6.16 23.71
C ASP A 86 -5.14 -5.53 25.12
N ALA A 87 -5.01 -4.20 25.19
CA ALA A 87 -4.98 -3.44 26.45
C ALA A 87 -6.37 -3.06 26.99
N ARG A 88 -7.44 -3.45 26.31
CA ARG A 88 -8.84 -3.20 26.70
C ARG A 88 -9.49 -4.47 27.22
#